data_AF-T1G5W0-F1
#
_entry.id   AF-T1G5W0-F1
#
_cell.length_a   1.000
_cell.length_b   1.000
_cell.length_c   1.000
_cell.angle_alpha   90.00
_cell.angle_beta   90.00
_cell.angle_gamma   90.00
#
_symmetry.space_group_name_H-M   'P 1'
#
loop_
_entity.id
_entity.type
_entity.pdbx_description
1 polymer ?
#
loop_
_entity_poly.entity_id
_entity_poly.type
_entity_poly.pdbx_seq_one_letter_code
_entity_poly.pdbx_strand_id
1 'polypeptide(L)' 'NIFRYYFVLVSLMWNGVEAHNMYRMLVVVYHRHVSHFILISACIAWGIPLVLLSVILSVDKTAFDGFYKNCDFR' A
#
# COMPACT_ATOMS: atom_id res chain seq x y z
N ASN A 1 11.21 -13.20 0.58
CA ASN A 1 10.56 -12.65 -0.64
C ASN A 1 9.75 -11.34 -0.38
N ILE A 2 10.27 -10.35 0.37
CA ILE A 2 9.47 -9.24 0.93
C ILE A 2 9.14 -8.10 -0.07
N PHE A 3 10.03 -7.82 -1.01
CA PHE A 3 9.89 -6.70 -1.94
C PHE A 3 8.63 -6.79 -2.82
N ARG A 4 8.24 -8.00 -3.24
CA ARG A 4 7.05 -8.20 -4.07
C ARG A 4 5.77 -7.77 -3.36
N TYR A 5 5.62 -8.18 -2.10
CA TYR A 5 4.47 -7.78 -1.28
C TYR A 5 4.43 -6.27 -1.05
N TYR A 6 5.60 -5.65 -0.84
CA TYR A 6 5.71 -4.21 -0.71
C TYR A 6 5.26 -3.47 -1.98
N PHE A 7 5.77 -3.84 -3.15
CA PHE A 7 5.40 -3.19 -4.41
C PHE A 7 3.90 -3.33 -4.74
N VAL A 8 3.30 -4.48 -4.45
CA VAL A 8 1.85 -4.67 -4.65
C VAL A 8 1.05 -3.78 -3.72
N LEU A 9 1.40 -3.72 -2.43
CA LEU A 9 0.71 -2.85 -1.45
C LEU A 9 0.86 -1.37 -1.82
N VAL A 10 2.06 -0.93 -2.21
CA VAL A 10 2.31 0.43 -2.69
C VAL A 10 1.48 0.74 -3.94
N SER A 11 1.41 -0.19 -4.90
CA SER A 11 0.57 -0.04 -6.08
C SER A 11 -0.91 0.08 -5.72
N LEU A 12 -1.43 -0.74 -4.80
CA LEU A 12 -2.81 -0.64 -4.32
C LEU A 12 -3.08 0.71 -3.63
N MET A 13 -2.14 1.22 -2.82
CA MET A 13 -2.26 2.55 -2.22
C MET A 13 -2.34 3.66 -3.28
N TRP A 14 -1.51 3.59 -4.32
CA TRP A 14 -1.56 4.52 -5.45
C TRP A 14 -2.88 4.46 -6.23
N ASN A 15 -3.39 3.25 -6.48
CA ASN A 15 -4.70 3.06 -7.10
C ASN A 15 -5.83 3.67 -6.24
N GLY A 16 -5.75 3.54 -4.91
CA GLY A 16 -6.73 4.15 -4.00
C GLY A 16 -6.69 5.69 -4.02
N VAL A 17 -5.49 6.27 -4.07
CA VAL A 17 -5.29 7.73 -4.22
C VAL A 17 -5.88 8.22 -5.53
N GLU A 18 -5.64 7.51 -6.63
CA GLU A 18 -6.17 7.82 -7.95
C GLU A 18 -7.71 7.75 -7.97
N ALA A 19 -8.28 6.68 -7.40
CA ALA A 19 -9.73 6.51 -7.28
C ALA A 19 -10.39 7.64 -6.45
N HIS A 20 -9.77 8.06 -5.34
CA HIS A 20 -10.27 9.20 -4.56
C HIS A 20 -10.23 10.50 -5.37
N ASN A 21 -9.16 10.72 -6.13
CA ASN A 21 -9.04 11.89 -7.00
C ASN A 21 -10.13 11.90 -8.09
N MET A 22 -10.40 10.75 -8.71
CA MET A 22 -11.50 10.61 -9.68
C MET A 22 -12.87 10.86 -9.04
N TYR A 23 -13.13 10.33 -7.84
CA TYR A 23 -14.36 10.59 -7.12
C TYR A 23 -14.58 12.09 -6.87
N ARG A 24 -13.53 12.79 -6.46
CA ARG A 24 -13.55 14.25 -6.23
C ARG A 24 -13.84 15.03 -7.51
N MET A 25 -13.30 14.57 -8.64
CA MET A 25 -13.51 15.19 -9.96
C MET A 25 -14.92 14.94 -10.52
N LEU A 26 -15.44 13.71 -10.39
CA LEU A 26 -16.70 13.29 -11.00
C LEU A 26 -17.92 13.63 -10.14
N VAL A 27 -17.89 13.29 -8.86
CA VAL A 27 -19.07 13.36 -7.98
C VAL A 27 -19.16 14.69 -7.27
N VAL A 28 -18.02 15.24 -6.87
CA VAL A 28 -17.99 16.40 -5.98
C VAL A 28 -17.61 17.71 -6.67
N VAL A 29 -17.32 17.66 -7.98
CA VAL A 29 -17.02 18.80 -8.89
C VAL A 29 -16.13 19.89 -8.26
N TYR A 30 -15.25 19.51 -7.33
CA TYR A 30 -14.52 20.47 -6.50
C TYR A 30 -13.38 21.11 -7.30
N HIS A 31 -13.54 22.38 -7.67
CA HIS A 31 -12.51 23.21 -8.30
C HIS A 31 -11.47 23.71 -7.28
N ARG A 32 -10.81 22.79 -6.57
CA ARG A 32 -9.69 23.15 -5.68
C ARG A 32 -8.53 22.20 -5.92
N HIS A 33 -7.61 22.62 -6.79
CA HIS A 33 -6.31 22.00 -6.94
C HIS A 33 -5.56 22.11 -5.60
N VAL A 34 -5.52 21.00 -4.88
CA VAL A 34 -4.73 20.89 -3.66
C VAL A 34 -3.27 20.82 -4.11
N SER A 35 -2.56 21.94 -4.07
CA SER A 35 -1.22 22.15 -4.63
C SER A 35 -0.16 21.12 -4.21
N HIS A 36 -0.37 20.39 -3.11
CA HIS A 36 0.55 19.37 -2.60
C HIS A 36 -0.07 17.98 -2.44
N PHE A 37 -1.23 17.70 -3.05
CA PHE A 37 -1.92 16.42 -2.90
C PHE A 37 -1.06 15.22 -3.28
N ILE A 38 -0.38 15.29 -4.44
CA ILE A 38 0.46 14.20 -4.95
C ILE A 38 1.65 13.93 -4.02
N LEU A 39 2.19 14.96 -3.39
CA LEU A 39 3.38 14.84 -2.55
C LEU A 39 3.01 14.25 -1.17
N ILE A 40 1.89 14.71 -0.60
CA ILE A 40 1.32 14.14 0.63
C ILE A 40 0.87 12.70 0.38
N SER A 41 0.20 12.42 -0.74
CA SER A 41 -0.25 11.07 -1.09
C SER A 41 0.92 10.13 -1.36
N ALA A 42 2.02 10.62 -1.95
CA ALA A 42 3.24 9.84 -2.08
C ALA A 42 3.78 9.45 -0.71
N CYS A 43 4.01 10.40 0.20
CA CYS A 43 4.50 10.09 1.55
C CYS A 43 3.62 9.04 2.26
N ILE A 44 2.29 9.14 2.11
CA ILE A 44 1.34 8.18 2.69
C ILE A 44 1.41 6.81 1.99
N ALA A 45 1.39 6.79 0.65
CA ALA A 45 1.39 5.56 -0.15
C ALA A 45 2.67 4.74 -0.02
N TRP A 46 3.81 5.38 0.27
CA TRP A 46 5.06 4.70 0.60
C TRP A 46 5.13 4.30 2.09
N GLY A 47 4.66 5.16 2.99
CA GLY A 47 4.75 4.95 4.44
C GLY A 47 3.83 3.84 4.97
N ILE A 48 2.55 3.82 4.57
CA ILE A 48 1.58 2.85 5.06
C ILE A 48 2.02 1.40 4.78
N PRO A 49 2.42 1.02 3.54
CA PRO A 49 2.89 -0.33 3.26
C PRO A 49 4.14 -0.73 4.03
N LEU A 50 5.04 0.21 4.30
CA LEU A 50 6.26 -0.02 5.10
C LEU A 50 5.90 -0.39 6.54
N VAL A 51 4.97 0.35 7.16
CA VAL A 51 4.49 0.08 8.52
C VAL A 51 3.72 -1.24 8.58
N LEU A 52 2.87 -1.53 7.58
CA LEU A 52 2.13 -2.79 7.52
C LEU A 52 3.06 -3.99 7.47
N LEU A 53 4.07 -3.97 6.60
CA LEU A 53 5.04 -5.06 6.51
C LEU A 53 5.92 -5.18 7.75
N SER A 54 6.31 -4.08 8.39
CA SER A 54 7.11 -4.13 9.61
C SER A 54 6.36 -4.76 10.78
N VAL A 55 5.05 -4.49 10.91
CA VAL A 55 4.19 -5.13 11.91
C VAL A 55 4.07 -6.62 11.64
N ILE A 56 3.79 -7.02 10.39
CA ILE A 56 3.64 -8.45 10.05
C ILE A 56 4.95 -9.21 10.29
N LEU A 57 6.08 -8.64 9.86
CA LEU A 57 7.41 -9.23 10.10
C LEU A 57 7.81 -9.26 11.57
N SER A 58 7.32 -8.33 12.39
CA SER A 58 7.58 -8.33 13.83
C SER A 58 6.88 -9.49 14.53
N VAL A 59 5.67 -9.85 14.07
CA VAL A 59 4.89 -10.96 14.59
C VAL A 59 5.43 -12.30 14.07
N ASP A 60 5.59 -12.44 12.76
CA ASP A 60 6.11 -13.66 12.13
C ASP A 60 7.09 -13.30 11.00
N LYS A 61 8.37 -13.55 11.24
CA LYS A 61 9.46 -13.28 10.28
C LYS A 61 9.43 -14.22 9.07
N THR A 62 8.71 -15.34 9.15
CA THR A 62 8.60 -16.36 8.10
C THR A 62 7.31 -16.24 7.29
N ALA A 63 6.42 -15.31 7.64
CA ALA A 63 5.11 -15.14 7.00
C ALA A 63 5.15 -14.98 5.48
N PHE A 64 6.23 -14.40 4.93
CA PHE A 64 6.34 -14.09 3.50
C PHE A 64 7.34 -14.98 2.75
N ASP A 65 7.88 -16.00 3.42
CA ASP A 65 8.99 -16.78 2.87
C ASP A 65 8.56 -18.18 2.39
N GLY A 66 7.26 -18.51 2.50
CA GLY A 66 6.65 -19.68 1.86
C GLY A 66 7.43 -20.95 2.13
N PHE A 67 7.60 -21.29 3.41
CA PHE A 67 8.35 -22.47 3.81
C PHE A 67 7.43 -23.68 3.97
N TYR A 68 7.78 -24.76 3.28
CA TYR A 68 7.17 -26.06 3.52
C TYR A 68 7.62 -26.58 4.89
N LYS A 69 6.71 -26.65 5.86
CA LYS A 69 6.94 -27.36 7.12
C LYS A 69 6.21 -28.69 7.07
N ASN A 70 6.95 -29.80 7.18
CA ASN A 70 6.37 -31.15 7.19
C ASN A 70 5.44 -31.45 5.99
N CYS A 71 5.84 -31.06 4.78
CA CYS A 71 5.06 -31.25 3.54
C CYS A 71 3.70 -30.52 3.49
N ASP A 72 3.43 -29.61 4.43
CA ASP A 72 2.30 -28.70 4.39
C ASP A 72 2.80 -27.28 4.08
N PHE A 73 2.06 -26.58 3.22
CA PHE A 73 2.37 -25.20 2.88
C PHE A 73 1.83 -24.30 3.99
N ARG A 74 2.73 -23.71 4.77
CA ARG A 74 2.38 -22.72 5.79
C ARG A 74 2.22 -21.33 5.19
#